data_AF-A0A377ZBW6-F1
#
_entry.id   AF-A0A377ZBW6-F1
#
_cell.length_a   1.000
_cell.length_b   1.000
_cell.length_c   1.000
_cell.angle_alpha   90.00
_cell.angle_beta   90.00
_cell.angle_gamma   90.00
#
_symmetry.space_group_name_H-M   'P 1'
#
loop_
_entity.id
_entity.type
_entity.pdbx_description
1 polymer ?
#
loop_
_entity_poly.entity_id
_entity_poly.type
_entity_poly.pdbx_seq_one_letter_code
_entity_poly.pdbx_strand_id
1 'polypeptide(L)'
;MHYLAERPDIIKEMYIVARTLKPSPSGIPLEIYCFTTSTLWKDYENTQSAIFEYITAVAGQFSLRLYQYPAGHDFWRLSQEHAARTGLPPSPKAKR
;
A
#
# COMPACT_ATOMS: atom_id res chain seq x y z
N MET A 1 8.62 -12.58 -8.33
CA MET A 1 7.90 -13.88 -8.37
C MET A 1 8.34 -14.84 -7.27
N HIS A 2 9.62 -14.87 -6.90
CA HIS A 2 10.17 -15.79 -5.88
C HIS A 2 9.33 -15.88 -4.60
N TYR A 3 9.04 -14.74 -3.95
CA TYR A 3 8.28 -14.70 -2.71
C TYR A 3 6.94 -15.44 -2.76
N LEU A 4 6.09 -15.15 -3.76
CA LEU A 4 4.78 -15.81 -3.89
C LEU A 4 4.90 -17.29 -4.26
N ALA A 5 5.92 -17.68 -5.04
CA ALA A 5 6.11 -19.07 -5.46
C ALA A 5 6.60 -19.98 -4.31
N GLU A 6 7.28 -19.42 -3.31
CA GLU A 6 7.80 -20.16 -2.15
C GLU A 6 6.77 -20.33 -1.02
N ARG A 7 5.71 -19.52 -1.03
CA ARG A 7 4.69 -19.56 0.01
C ARG A 7 3.94 -20.90 0.03
N PRO A 8 3.81 -21.55 1.21
CA PRO A 8 3.11 -22.84 1.33
C PRO A 8 1.58 -22.70 1.33
N ASP A 9 1.07 -21.49 1.58
CA ASP A 9 -0.35 -21.15 1.64
C ASP A 9 -0.94 -20.69 0.31
N ILE A 10 -0.16 -20.79 -0.79
CA ILE A 10 -0.58 -20.51 -2.17
C ILE A 10 -0.60 -21.80 -2.99
N ILE A 11 -1.67 -22.01 -3.77
CA ILE A 11 -1.81 -23.14 -4.72
C ILE A 11 -0.97 -22.85 -5.96
N LYS A 12 0.04 -23.68 -6.22
CA LYS A 12 1.07 -23.46 -7.25
C LYS A 12 0.66 -24.00 -8.62
N GLU A 13 -0.30 -24.91 -8.64
CA GLU A 13 -0.90 -25.50 -9.84
C GLU A 13 -1.87 -24.55 -10.53
N MET A 14 -2.23 -23.44 -9.87
CA MET A 14 -3.12 -22.40 -10.38
C MET A 14 -2.36 -21.14 -10.78
N TYR A 15 -3.04 -20.19 -11.42
CA TYR A 15 -2.42 -18.95 -11.86
C TYR A 15 -1.85 -18.13 -10.70
N ILE A 16 -0.58 -17.74 -10.84
CA ILE A 16 0.08 -16.73 -10.02
C ILE A 16 0.52 -15.60 -10.95
N VAL A 17 -0.13 -14.44 -10.83
CA VAL A 17 0.13 -13.25 -11.64
C VAL A 17 0.59 -12.12 -10.74
N ALA A 18 1.69 -11.47 -11.12
CA ALA A 18 2.11 -10.20 -10.56
C ALA A 18 2.47 -9.27 -11.73
N ARG A 19 1.68 -8.21 -11.93
CA ARG A 19 1.86 -7.31 -13.06
C ARG A 19 1.46 -5.88 -12.74
N THR A 20 2.03 -4.92 -13.45
CA THR A 20 1.55 -3.54 -13.42
C THR A 20 0.31 -3.38 -14.28
N LEU A 21 -0.64 -2.59 -13.82
CA LEU A 21 -1.81 -2.17 -14.59
C LEU A 21 -1.52 -0.87 -15.36
N LYS A 22 -2.50 -0.42 -16.14
CA LYS A 22 -2.41 0.85 -16.87
C LYS A 22 -2.13 2.01 -15.88
N PRO A 23 -1.19 2.92 -16.19
CA PRO A 23 -0.93 4.10 -15.37
C PRO A 23 -2.20 4.93 -15.14
N SER A 24 -2.28 5.53 -13.95
CA SER A 24 -3.36 6.41 -13.52
C SER A 24 -2.77 7.69 -12.89
N PRO A 25 -3.60 8.73 -12.62
CA PRO A 25 -3.16 9.89 -11.85
C PRO A 25 -2.60 9.54 -10.46
N SER A 26 -3.02 8.41 -9.90
CA SER A 26 -2.56 7.86 -8.62
C SER A 26 -1.32 6.97 -8.74
N GLY A 27 -0.61 7.01 -9.88
CA GLY A 27 0.55 6.18 -10.16
C GLY A 27 0.25 4.91 -10.94
N ILE A 28 1.18 3.95 -10.90
CA ILE A 28 1.09 2.67 -11.62
C ILE A 28 0.59 1.60 -10.63
N PRO A 29 -0.65 1.12 -10.78
CA PRO A 29 -1.18 0.10 -9.87
C PRO A 29 -0.47 -1.24 -10.07
N LEU A 30 -0.30 -1.99 -8.99
CA LEU A 30 0.19 -3.36 -9.00
C LEU A 30 -0.98 -4.32 -8.79
N GLU A 31 -1.14 -5.28 -9.69
CA GLU A 31 -2.09 -6.39 -9.53
C GLU A 31 -1.33 -7.64 -9.09
N ILE A 32 -1.88 -8.29 -8.07
CA ILE A 32 -1.42 -9.59 -7.58
C ILE A 32 -2.63 -10.50 -7.56
N TYR A 33 -2.51 -11.61 -8.26
CA TYR A 33 -3.58 -12.60 -8.38
C TYR A 33 -3.01 -13.98 -8.11
N CYS A 34 -3.53 -14.66 -7.09
CA CYS A 34 -3.14 -16.00 -6.70
C CYS A 34 -4.28 -16.68 -5.93
N PHE A 35 -4.22 -18.01 -5.82
CA PHE A 35 -5.22 -18.80 -5.09
C PHE A 35 -4.61 -19.31 -3.78
N THR A 36 -5.36 -19.20 -2.68
CA THR A 36 -4.97 -19.70 -1.36
C THR A 36 -5.33 -21.18 -1.21
N THR A 37 -4.57 -21.92 -0.41
CA THR A 37 -4.85 -23.34 -0.12
C THR A 37 -6.03 -23.54 0.82
N SER A 38 -6.42 -22.50 1.56
CA SER A 38 -7.54 -22.50 2.50
C SER A 38 -8.64 -21.53 2.04
N THR A 39 -9.89 -21.92 2.27
CA THR A 39 -11.09 -21.07 2.10
C THR A 39 -11.58 -20.50 3.43
N LEU A 40 -10.92 -20.84 4.54
CA LEU A 40 -11.24 -20.27 5.84
C LEU A 40 -10.89 -18.77 5.85
N TRP A 41 -11.84 -17.95 6.28
CA TRP A 41 -11.69 -16.50 6.31
C TRP A 41 -10.40 -16.04 7.01
N LYS A 42 -10.11 -16.61 8.18
CA LYS A 42 -8.93 -16.26 8.96
C LYS A 42 -7.62 -16.53 8.22
N ASP A 43 -7.52 -17.68 7.55
CA ASP A 43 -6.30 -18.07 6.83
C ASP A 43 -6.13 -17.23 5.56
N TYR A 44 -7.24 -16.95 4.88
CA TYR A 44 -7.27 -16.07 3.72
C TYR A 44 -6.78 -14.66 4.07
N GLU A 45 -7.33 -14.05 5.14
CA GLU A 45 -6.93 -12.73 5.64
C GLU A 45 -5.45 -12.70 6.06
N ASN A 46 -4.97 -13.75 6.74
CA ASN A 46 -3.56 -13.85 7.13
C ASN A 46 -2.64 -13.94 5.89
N THR A 47 -3.04 -14.73 4.89
CA THR A 47 -2.30 -14.87 3.64
C THR A 47 -2.21 -13.53 2.91
N GLN A 48 -3.35 -12.86 2.76
CA GLN A 48 -3.44 -11.54 2.13
C GLN A 48 -2.59 -10.50 2.88
N SER A 49 -2.72 -10.42 4.20
CA SER A 49 -2.00 -9.46 5.04
C SER A 49 -0.49 -9.65 4.92
N ALA A 50 0.01 -10.88 5.02
CA ALA A 50 1.43 -11.17 4.91
C ALA A 50 2.02 -10.80 3.54
N ILE A 51 1.24 -10.94 2.46
CA ILE A 51 1.66 -10.48 1.12
C ILE A 51 1.80 -8.95 1.10
N PHE A 52 0.82 -8.21 1.61
CA PHE A 52 0.87 -6.74 1.64
C PHE A 52 1.97 -6.20 2.57
N GLU A 53 2.19 -6.83 3.72
CA GLU A 53 3.28 -6.48 4.63
C GLU A 53 4.64 -6.63 3.97
N TYR A 54 4.88 -7.76 3.30
CA TYR A 54 6.12 -7.99 2.58
C TYR A 54 6.36 -6.92 1.51
N ILE A 55 5.35 -6.63 0.68
CA ILE A 55 5.46 -5.64 -0.40
C ILE A 55 5.75 -4.25 0.15
N THR A 56 5.03 -3.87 1.20
CA THR A 56 5.21 -2.58 1.87
C THR A 56 6.61 -2.44 2.46
N ALA A 57 7.14 -3.51 3.06
CA ALA A 57 8.48 -3.53 3.64
C ALA A 57 9.58 -3.43 2.57
N VAL A 58 9.43 -4.11 1.43
CA VAL A 58 10.46 -4.10 0.38
C VAL A 58 10.34 -2.92 -0.59
N ALA A 59 9.17 -2.30 -0.74
CA ALA A 59 8.95 -1.21 -1.69
C ALA A 59 10.00 -0.09 -1.57
N GLY A 60 10.33 0.30 -0.34
CA GLY A 60 11.33 1.34 -0.08
C GLY A 60 12.74 1.00 -0.58
N GLN A 61 13.10 -0.28 -0.62
CA GLN A 61 14.42 -0.74 -1.10
C GLN A 61 14.60 -0.51 -2.61
N PHE A 62 13.49 -0.51 -3.36
CA PHE A 62 13.48 -0.26 -4.80
C PHE A 62 13.22 1.21 -5.14
N SER A 63 13.37 2.12 -4.16
CA SER A 63 13.00 3.53 -4.29
C SER A 63 11.55 3.74 -4.72
N LEU A 64 10.68 2.76 -4.45
CA LEU A 64 9.23 2.88 -4.69
C LEU A 64 8.57 3.51 -3.47
N ARG A 65 7.50 4.26 -3.72
CA ARG A 65 6.66 4.84 -2.67
C ARG A 65 5.23 4.38 -2.85
N LEU A 66 4.61 3.97 -1.75
CA LEU A 66 3.18 3.67 -1.73
C LEU A 66 2.39 4.97 -1.89
N TYR A 67 1.50 4.98 -2.87
CA TYR A 67 0.55 6.07 -3.04
C TYR A 67 -0.56 5.96 -1.98
N GLN A 68 -0.83 7.07 -1.30
CA GLN A 68 -1.99 7.24 -0.44
C GLN A 68 -2.74 8.49 -0.91
N TYR A 69 -4.06 8.40 -0.95
CA TYR A 69 -4.86 9.56 -1.34
C TYR A 69 -4.70 10.66 -0.26
N PRO A 70 -4.34 11.90 -0.64
CA PRO A 70 -4.16 12.96 0.35
C PRO A 70 -5.48 13.26 1.06
N ALA A 71 -5.44 13.29 2.38
CA ALA A 71 -6.57 13.56 3.26
C ALA A 71 -6.46 14.96 3.90
N GLY A 72 -7.53 15.41 4.57
CA GLY A 72 -7.56 16.73 5.22
C GLY A 72 -6.42 16.97 6.21
N HIS A 73 -5.91 15.91 6.85
CA HIS A 73 -4.76 16.00 7.74
C HIS A 73 -3.45 16.34 7.02
N ASP A 74 -3.25 15.86 5.79
CA ASP A 74 -2.07 16.16 4.99
C ASP A 74 -2.03 17.65 4.61
N PHE A 75 -3.18 18.21 4.22
CA PHE A 75 -3.32 19.63 3.94
C PHE A 75 -3.15 20.51 5.20
N TRP A 76 -3.69 20.06 6.34
CA TRP A 76 -3.45 20.76 7.60
C TRP A 76 -1.97 20.77 7.96
N ARG A 77 -1.26 19.65 7.80
CA ARG A 77 0.19 19.59 8.05
C ARG A 77 0.97 20.54 7.13
N LEU A 78 0.63 20.56 5.84
CA LEU A 78 1.23 21.48 4.87
C LEU A 78 1.00 22.95 5.23
N SER A 79 -0.19 23.32 5.73
CA SER A 79 -0.48 24.70 6.14
C SER A 79 0.35 25.11 7.37
N GLN A 80 0.54 24.19 8.33
CA GLN A 80 1.36 24.42 9.51
C GLN A 80 2.85 24.60 9.15
N GLU A 81 3.36 23.78 8.23
CA GLU A 81 4.74 23.91 7.74
C GLU A 81 4.96 25.23 6.98
N HIS A 82 3.98 25.69 6.21
CA HIS A 82 4.03 26.99 5.56
C HIS A 82 4.03 28.14 6.57
N ALA A 83 3.12 28.11 7.56
CA ALA A 83 3.02 29.12 8.61
C ALA A 83 4.33 29.25 9.42
N ALA A 84 4.97 28.12 9.75
CA ALA A 84 6.26 28.10 10.42
C ALA A 84 7.39 28.74 9.60
N ARG A 85 7.34 28.67 8.26
CA ARG A 85 8.33 29.28 7.36
C ARG A 85 8.10 30.77 7.14
N THR A 86 6.85 31.23 7.22
CA THR A 86 6.46 32.62 6.93
C THR A 86 6.19 33.46 8.18
N GLY A 87 6.26 32.87 9.37
CA GLY A 87 5.98 33.56 10.64
C GLY A 87 4.50 33.82 10.90
N LEU A 88 3.61 33.19 10.14
CA LEU A 88 2.16 33.32 10.28
C LEU A 88 1.66 32.47 11.48
N PRO A 89 0.63 32.89 12.23
CA PRO A 89 0.03 32.06 13.25
C PRO A 89 -0.52 30.72 12.70
N PRO A 90 -0.43 29.62 13.47
CA PRO A 90 -0.88 28.30 13.04
C PRO A 90 -2.41 28.26 12.81
N SER A 91 -2.84 27.48 11.83
CA SER A 91 -4.26 27.29 11.52
C SER A 91 -4.95 26.45 12.60
N PRO A 92 -6.17 26.83 13.06
CA PRO A 92 -6.90 26.06 14.05
C PRO A 92 -7.20 24.65 13.53
N LYS A 93 -7.04 23.63 14.39
CA LYS A 93 -7.41 22.26 14.05
C LYS A 93 -8.91 22.18 13.80
N ALA A 94 -9.32 21.71 12.62
CA ALA A 94 -10.72 21.44 12.32
C ALA A 94 -11.28 20.45 13.36
N LYS A 95 -12.34 20.85 14.08
CA LYS A 95 -13.07 19.95 14.98
C LYS A 95 -13.86 18.96 14.12
N ARG A 96 -13.71 17.68 14.44
CA ARG A 96 -14.48 16.58 13.84
C ARG A 96 -15.97 16.72 14.15
#